data_AF-A0A1F4QLM0-F1
#
_entry.id   AF-A0A1F4QLM0-F1
#
_cell.length_a   1.000
_cell.length_b   1.000
_cell.length_c   1.000
_cell.angle_alpha   90.00
_cell.angle_beta   90.00
_cell.angle_gamma   90.00
#
_symmetry.space_group_name_H-M   'P 1'
#
loop_
_entity.id
_entity.type
_entity.pdbx_description
1 polymer ?
#
loop_
_entity_poly.entity_id
_entity_poly.type
_entity_poly.pdbx_seq_one_letter_code
_entity_poly.pdbx_strand_id
1 'polypeptide(L)'
;MLIGVVTGLAFIGFLRLLQLITWLSLDGGRRVLGFQGPYYVILLPAVGGLLVGALVSRFAQEARGSGVPQIMRTILLRGGRMRGRVAPAKLLASAITVGSGGSAGTVGSMVQIGAGLGSVVGQVL
;
A
#
# COMPACT_ATOMS: atom_id res chain seq x y z
N MET A 1 5.06 -24.16 -2.73
CA MET A 1 6.23 -23.37 -3.15
C MET A 1 5.89 -22.19 -4.06
N LEU A 2 5.02 -22.37 -5.07
CA LEU A 2 4.65 -21.30 -6.02
C LEU A 2 4.14 -20.00 -5.35
N ILE A 3 3.26 -20.13 -4.35
CA ILE A 3 2.72 -18.99 -3.59
C ILE A 3 3.85 -18.22 -2.88
N GLY A 4 4.83 -18.91 -2.29
CA GLY A 4 5.95 -18.27 -1.60
C GLY A 4 6.81 -17.42 -2.55
N VAL A 5 7.11 -17.94 -3.74
CA VAL A 5 7.90 -17.22 -4.76
C VAL A 5 7.13 -15.98 -5.26
N VAL A 6 5.85 -16.14 -5.60
CA VAL A 6 5.01 -15.03 -6.10
C VAL A 6 4.85 -13.95 -5.03
N THR A 7 4.65 -14.34 -3.77
CA THR A 7 4.51 -13.38 -2.67
C THR A 7 5.84 -12.66 -2.39
N GLY A 8 6.97 -13.36 -2.47
CA GLY A 8 8.29 -12.76 -2.33
C GLY A 8 8.61 -11.74 -3.43
N LEU A 9 8.27 -12.05 -4.68
CA LEU A 9 8.43 -11.10 -5.79
C LEU A 9 7.53 -9.88 -5.64
N ALA A 10 6.26 -10.08 -5.25
CA ALA A 10 5.34 -8.98 -4.97
C ALA A 10 5.85 -8.09 -3.83
N PHE A 11 6.47 -8.68 -2.82
CA PHE A 11 7.08 -7.96 -1.71
C PHE A 11 8.29 -7.11 -2.15
N ILE A 12 9.17 -7.65 -2.98
CA ILE A 12 10.30 -6.89 -3.54
C ILE A 12 9.78 -5.71 -4.38
N GLY A 13 8.77 -5.95 -5.22
CA GLY A 13 8.11 -4.90 -6.01
C GLY A 13 7.54 -3.79 -5.13
N PHE A 14 6.89 -4.15 -4.02
CA PHE A 14 6.39 -3.18 -3.05
C PHE A 14 7.50 -2.35 -2.41
N LEU A 15 8.59 -2.99 -1.96
CA LEU A 15 9.72 -2.28 -1.38
C LEU A 15 10.34 -1.30 -2.38
N ARG A 16 10.51 -1.72 -3.64
CA ARG A 16 11.01 -0.86 -4.72
C ARG A 16 10.08 0.32 -4.98
N LEU A 17 8.77 0.09 -4.98
CA LEU A 17 7.78 1.16 -5.15
C LEU A 17 7.81 2.14 -3.98
N LEU A 18 7.90 1.63 -2.75
CA LEU A 18 7.99 2.45 -1.55
C LEU A 18 9.27 3.31 -1.59
N GLN A 19 10.41 2.71 -1.91
CA GLN A 19 11.68 3.43 -2.10
C GLN A 19 11.57 4.48 -3.21
N LEU A 20 10.94 4.16 -4.34
CA LEU A 20 10.75 5.09 -5.45
C LEU A 20 9.94 6.30 -5.00
N ILE A 21 8.81 6.08 -4.32
CA ILE A 21 7.95 7.17 -3.85
C ILE A 21 8.66 7.98 -2.77
N THR A 22 9.37 7.33 -1.85
CA THR A 22 10.17 8.02 -0.83
C THR A 22 11.25 8.89 -1.48
N TRP A 23 11.93 8.36 -2.49
CA TRP A 23 12.96 9.11 -3.23
C TRP A 23 12.35 10.27 -4.01
N LEU A 24 11.22 10.05 -4.71
CA LEU A 24 10.49 11.10 -5.42
C LEU A 24 10.02 12.21 -4.47
N SER A 25 9.54 11.80 -3.29
CA SER A 25 9.00 12.70 -2.27
C SER A 25 10.10 13.51 -1.59
N LEU A 26 11.18 12.85 -1.14
CA LEU A 26 12.26 13.50 -0.39
C LEU A 26 13.25 14.23 -1.30
N ASP A 27 13.79 13.59 -2.35
CA ASP A 27 14.75 14.24 -3.25
C ASP A 27 14.05 15.18 -4.24
N GLY A 28 12.87 14.80 -4.77
CA GLY A 28 12.08 15.68 -5.63
C GLY A 28 11.50 16.86 -4.85
N GLY A 29 10.94 16.62 -3.65
CA GLY A 29 10.46 17.68 -2.75
C GLY A 29 11.56 18.64 -2.34
N ARG A 30 12.76 18.12 -1.99
CA ARG A 30 13.90 18.96 -1.61
C ARG A 30 14.48 19.76 -2.79
N ARG A 31 14.41 19.25 -4.02
CA ARG A 31 14.87 19.99 -5.23
C ARG A 31 13.90 21.09 -5.66
N VAL A 32 12.59 20.86 -5.58
CA VAL A 32 11.57 21.81 -6.04
C VAL A 32 11.23 22.86 -4.96
N LEU A 33 11.21 22.45 -3.69
CA LEU A 33 10.79 23.31 -2.55
C LEU A 33 11.93 23.64 -1.57
N GLY A 34 13.17 23.19 -1.84
CA GLY A 34 14.33 23.48 -0.98
C GLY A 34 14.65 24.98 -0.84
N PHE A 35 14.14 25.81 -1.75
CA PHE A 35 14.27 27.28 -1.69
C PHE A 35 13.34 27.95 -0.66
N GLN A 36 12.31 27.25 -0.16
CA GLN A 36 11.22 27.81 0.68
C GLN A 36 11.27 27.37 2.16
N GLY A 37 12.36 26.73 2.61
CA GLY A 37 12.50 26.30 4.01
C GLY A 37 11.66 25.06 4.39
N PRO A 38 11.46 24.76 5.69
CA PRO A 38 10.96 23.46 6.18
C PRO A 38 9.49 23.14 5.86
N TYR A 39 8.74 24.02 5.18
CA TYR A 39 7.33 23.84 4.87
C TYR A 39 7.03 22.65 3.94
N TYR A 40 8.01 22.19 3.15
CA TYR A 40 7.84 21.03 2.26
C TYR A 40 7.50 19.75 3.04
N VAL A 41 7.95 19.63 4.30
CA VAL A 41 7.73 18.46 5.16
C VAL A 41 6.25 18.28 5.52
N ILE A 42 5.44 19.35 5.46
CA ILE A 42 3.99 19.31 5.74
C ILE A 42 3.19 19.17 4.45
N LEU A 43 3.60 19.85 3.38
CA LEU A 43 2.89 19.83 2.10
C LEU A 43 2.92 18.45 1.43
N LEU A 44 4.05 17.75 1.51
CA LEU A 44 4.20 16.42 0.90
C LEU A 44 3.24 15.36 1.47
N PRO A 45 3.16 15.13 2.80
CA PRO A 45 2.19 14.19 3.34
C PRO A 45 0.75 14.63 3.13
N ALA A 46 0.46 15.94 3.04
CA ALA A 46 -0.88 16.44 2.72
C ALA A 46 -1.30 16.07 1.28
N VAL A 47 -0.44 16.30 0.29
CA VAL A 47 -0.70 15.92 -1.11
C VAL A 47 -0.73 14.40 -1.28
N GLY A 48 0.21 13.69 -0.65
CA GLY A 48 0.22 12.23 -0.63
C GLY A 48 -1.06 11.65 -0.03
N GLY A 49 -1.52 12.19 1.10
CA GLY A 49 -2.79 11.82 1.73
C GLY A 49 -4.01 12.09 0.86
N LEU A 50 -4.03 13.21 0.14
CA LEU A 50 -5.10 13.57 -0.79
C LEU A 50 -5.16 12.61 -1.99
N LEU A 51 -4.01 12.27 -2.57
CA LEU A 51 -3.91 11.28 -3.65
C LEU A 51 -4.37 9.90 -3.19
N VAL A 52 -3.93 9.46 -2.00
CA VAL A 52 -4.36 8.18 -1.42
C VAL A 52 -5.86 8.20 -1.11
N GLY A 53 -6.38 9.29 -0.56
CA GLY A 53 -7.80 9.46 -0.30
C GLY A 53 -8.64 9.36 -1.58
N ALA A 54 -8.21 10.00 -2.66
CA ALA A 54 -8.86 9.92 -3.96
C ALA A 54 -8.77 8.51 -4.57
N LEU A 55 -7.61 7.87 -4.49
CA LEU A 55 -7.40 6.51 -5.01
C LEU A 55 -8.26 5.49 -4.28
N VAL A 56 -8.23 5.49 -2.94
CA VAL A 56 -8.97 4.54 -2.10
C VAL A 56 -10.47 4.79 -2.17
N SER A 57 -10.92 6.04 -2.25
CA SER A 57 -12.35 6.35 -2.39
C SER A 57 -12.94 5.89 -3.72
N ARG A 58 -12.20 6.01 -4.84
CA ARG A 58 -12.70 5.64 -6.18
C ARG A 58 -12.43 4.19 -6.58
N PHE A 59 -11.29 3.62 -6.24
CA PHE A 59 -10.89 2.30 -6.76
C PHE A 59 -11.08 1.15 -5.79
N ALA A 60 -10.94 1.40 -4.48
CA ALA A 60 -10.98 0.32 -3.50
C ALA A 60 -11.39 0.82 -2.12
N GLN A 61 -12.69 1.10 -1.93
CA GLN A 61 -13.23 1.42 -0.60
C GLN A 61 -12.96 0.30 0.41
N GLU A 62 -12.87 -0.94 -0.08
CA GLU A 62 -12.47 -2.13 0.67
C GLU A 62 -11.00 -2.10 1.12
N ALA A 63 -10.15 -1.23 0.57
CA ALA A 63 -8.76 -1.12 1.02
C ALA A 63 -8.61 -0.25 2.29
N ARG A 64 -9.69 0.40 2.76
CA ARG A 64 -9.67 1.29 3.93
C ARG A 64 -9.34 0.53 5.23
N GLY A 65 -8.61 1.19 6.12
CA GLY A 65 -8.33 0.70 7.48
C GLY A 65 -7.23 -0.35 7.57
N SER A 66 -7.02 -0.88 8.78
CA SER A 66 -5.96 -1.84 9.06
C SER A 66 -6.19 -3.17 8.33
N GLY A 67 -5.13 -3.72 7.74
CA GLY A 67 -5.23 -4.90 6.89
C GLY A 67 -5.52 -6.20 7.63
N VAL A 68 -4.93 -6.37 8.81
CA VAL A 68 -5.02 -7.62 9.57
C VAL A 68 -6.45 -7.95 10.02
N PRO A 69 -7.22 -7.03 10.62
CA PRO A 69 -8.62 -7.32 10.99
C PRO A 69 -9.50 -7.67 9.78
N GLN A 70 -9.20 -7.08 8.63
CA GLN A 70 -9.99 -7.31 7.42
C GLN A 70 -9.69 -8.66 6.77
N ILE A 71 -8.44 -9.11 6.85
CA ILE A 71 -8.05 -10.47 6.50
C ILE A 71 -8.80 -11.45 7.39
N MET A 72 -8.76 -11.25 8.70
CA MET A 72 -9.45 -12.11 9.68
C MET A 72 -10.97 -12.17 9.41
N ARG A 73 -11.61 -11.02 9.18
CA ARG A 73 -13.04 -10.97 8.78
C ARG A 73 -13.32 -11.72 7.49
N THR A 74 -12.43 -11.65 6.51
CA THR A 74 -12.63 -12.35 5.22
C THR A 74 -12.49 -13.86 5.38
N ILE A 75 -11.56 -14.31 6.22
CA ILE A 75 -11.42 -15.73 6.57
C ILE A 75 -12.69 -16.23 7.29
N LEU A 76 -13.14 -15.51 8.33
CA LEU A 76 -14.28 -15.91 9.15
C LEU A 76 -15.63 -15.82 8.43
N LEU A 77 -15.85 -14.78 7.61
CA LEU A 77 -17.19 -14.47 7.06
C LEU A 77 -17.33 -14.75 5.56
N ARG A 78 -16.22 -14.91 4.83
CA ARG A 78 -16.23 -15.04 3.36
C ARG A 78 -15.42 -16.24 2.88
N GLY A 79 -15.11 -17.19 3.77
CA GLY A 79 -14.33 -18.38 3.45
C GLY A 79 -12.95 -18.07 2.90
N GLY A 80 -12.34 -16.96 3.32
CA GLY A 80 -11.02 -16.53 2.85
C GLY A 80 -10.99 -15.97 1.44
N ARG A 81 -12.13 -15.74 0.77
CA ARG A 81 -12.18 -15.21 -0.61
C ARG A 81 -11.92 -13.71 -0.64
N MET A 82 -10.72 -13.35 -1.09
CA MET A 82 -10.30 -11.96 -1.26
C MET A 82 -10.41 -11.53 -2.71
N ARG A 83 -10.90 -10.30 -2.91
CA ARG A 83 -10.90 -9.66 -4.22
C ARG A 83 -9.47 -9.27 -4.59
N GLY A 84 -8.94 -9.83 -5.68
CA GLY A 84 -7.56 -9.61 -6.12
C GLY A 84 -7.17 -8.14 -6.31
N ARG A 85 -8.15 -7.26 -6.62
CA ARG A 85 -7.96 -5.80 -6.75
C ARG A 85 -7.66 -5.06 -5.45
N VAL A 86 -7.97 -5.64 -4.28
CA VAL A 86 -7.79 -4.96 -2.98
C VAL A 86 -6.31 -4.93 -2.57
N ALA A 87 -5.57 -6.00 -2.87
CA ALA A 87 -4.13 -6.10 -2.58
C ALA A 87 -3.30 -5.00 -3.28
N PRO A 88 -3.35 -4.81 -4.62
CA PRO A 88 -2.59 -3.77 -5.32
C PRO A 88 -3.05 -2.35 -4.93
N ALA A 89 -4.35 -2.13 -4.68
CA ALA A 89 -4.84 -0.83 -4.25
C ALA A 89 -4.27 -0.43 -2.87
N LYS A 90 -4.21 -1.38 -1.94
CA LYS A 90 -3.69 -1.12 -0.58
C LYS A 90 -2.18 -0.99 -0.54
N LEU A 91 -1.50 -1.75 -1.39
CA LEU A 91 -0.09 -1.59 -1.71
C LEU A 91 0.25 -0.16 -2.13
N LEU A 92 -0.43 0.34 -3.17
CA LEU A 92 -0.24 1.69 -3.69
C LEU A 92 -0.56 2.73 -2.62
N ALA A 93 -1.69 2.59 -1.94
CA ALA A 93 -2.09 3.49 -0.87
C ALA A 93 -1.03 3.57 0.24
N SER A 94 -0.54 2.41 0.72
CA SER A 94 0.48 2.35 1.77
C SER A 94 1.83 2.90 1.29
N ALA A 95 2.24 2.60 0.06
CA ALA A 95 3.50 3.08 -0.47
C ALA A 95 3.49 4.61 -0.64
N ILE A 96 2.36 5.18 -1.11
CA ILE A 96 2.18 6.63 -1.22
C ILE A 96 2.15 7.29 0.17
N THR A 97 1.37 6.76 1.11
CA THR A 97 1.28 7.33 2.46
C THR A 97 2.64 7.30 3.17
N VAL A 98 3.30 6.13 3.22
CA VAL A 98 4.59 5.98 3.91
C VAL A 98 5.69 6.76 3.17
N GLY A 99 5.74 6.67 1.84
CA GLY A 99 6.74 7.37 1.05
C GLY A 99 6.62 8.88 1.06
N SER A 100 5.41 9.42 1.28
CA SER A 100 5.19 10.86 1.43
C SER A 100 5.49 11.38 2.85
N GLY A 101 5.94 10.51 3.78
CA GLY A 101 6.21 10.86 5.17
C GLY A 101 5.01 10.73 6.12
N GLY A 102 3.92 10.10 5.68
CA GLY A 102 2.77 9.80 6.52
C GLY A 102 3.01 8.59 7.44
N SER A 103 2.39 8.61 8.62
CA SER A 103 2.47 7.49 9.57
C SER A 103 1.49 6.39 9.15
N ALA A 104 2.01 5.34 8.52
CA ALA A 104 1.25 4.13 8.20
C ALA A 104 2.10 2.87 8.37
N GLY A 105 1.49 1.80 8.89
CA GLY A 105 2.17 0.53 9.12
C GLY A 105 2.33 -0.29 7.84
N THR A 106 3.56 -0.56 7.45
CA THR A 106 3.91 -1.39 6.28
C THR A 106 3.59 -2.87 6.48
N VAL A 107 3.67 -3.36 7.72
CA VAL A 107 3.44 -4.78 8.06
C VAL A 107 2.02 -5.24 7.68
N GLY A 108 1.00 -4.41 7.95
CA GLY A 108 -0.38 -4.75 7.62
C GLY A 108 -0.61 -4.88 6.11
N SER A 109 0.05 -4.04 5.31
CA SER A 109 0.04 -4.09 3.85
C SER A 109 0.73 -5.36 3.35
N MET A 110 1.88 -5.71 3.92
CA MET A 110 2.65 -6.92 3.59
C MET A 110 1.83 -8.20 3.80
N VAL A 111 1.18 -8.33 4.96
CA VAL A 111 0.34 -9.48 5.29
C VAL A 111 -0.86 -9.57 4.34
N GLN A 112 -1.45 -8.43 3.95
CA GLN A 112 -2.61 -8.43 3.07
C GLN A 112 -2.30 -8.79 1.62
N ILE A 113 -1.09 -8.51 1.14
CA ILE A 113 -0.61 -8.98 -0.16
C ILE A 113 -0.49 -10.50 -0.17
N GLY A 114 0.16 -11.06 0.84
CA GLY A 114 0.31 -12.51 0.97
C GLY A 114 -1.03 -13.22 1.08
N ALA A 115 -1.94 -12.71 1.91
CA ALA A 115 -3.28 -13.26 2.04
C ALA A 115 -4.09 -13.12 0.72
N GLY A 116 -3.98 -11.99 0.03
CA GLY A 116 -4.67 -11.75 -1.24
C GLY A 116 -4.18 -12.67 -2.36
N LEU A 117 -2.86 -12.78 -2.54
CA LEU A 117 -2.26 -13.68 -3.54
C LEU A 117 -2.55 -15.14 -3.22
N GLY A 118 -2.41 -15.55 -1.96
CA GLY A 118 -2.76 -16.91 -1.53
C GLY A 118 -4.22 -17.25 -1.78
N SER A 119 -5.14 -16.31 -1.53
CA SER A 119 -6.57 -16.47 -1.79
C SER A 119 -6.91 -16.57 -3.27
N VAL A 120 -6.25 -15.80 -4.14
CA VAL A 120 -6.45 -15.87 -5.59
C VAL A 120 -5.94 -17.20 -6.13
N VAL A 121 -4.71 -17.60 -5.75
CA VAL A 121 -4.12 -18.87 -6.20
C VAL A 121 -4.93 -20.06 -5.70
N GLY A 122 -5.37 -20.04 -4.43
CA GLY A 122 -6.22 -21.10 -3.86
C GLY A 122 -7.66 -21.14 -4.38
N GLN A 123 -8.08 -20.17 -5.19
CA GLN A 123 -9.35 -20.22 -5.92
C GLN A 123 -9.19 -20.68 -7.38
N VAL A 124 -7.97 -20.65 -7.90
CA VAL A 124 -7.63 -21.09 -9.27
C VAL A 124 -7.23 -22.57 -9.27
N LEU A 125 -6.66 -23.06 -8.18
CA LEU A 125 -6.45 -24.48 -7.88
C LEU A 125 -7.70 -25.11 -7.26
#